data_AF-E6PYF7-F1
#
_entry.id   AF-E6PYF7-F1
#
_cell.length_a   1.000
_cell.length_b   1.000
_cell.length_c   1.000
_cell.angle_alpha   90.00
_cell.angle_beta   90.00
_cell.angle_gamma   90.00
#
_symmetry.space_group_name_H-M   'P 1'
#
loop_
_entity.id
_entity.type
_entity.pdbx_description
1 polymer ?
#
loop_
_entity_poly.entity_id
_entity_poly.type
_entity_poly.pdbx_seq_one_letter_code
_entity_poly.pdbx_strand_id
1 'polypeptide(L)'
;MAGLAFALGFLYSANLNQDWLLKLLRKRKITQRTARNSIWNDAFQDIPSSFVLVQISRDRTLIGFVRYYSDDPEEDSIFLEDAAWIVDDNGTQQPIDGLGILLTKLAGIKSVPFLKSRLQSKGPTSAPDQQTS
;
A
#
# COMPACT_ATOMS: atom_id res chain seq x y z
N MET A 1 -31.13 44.45 14.74
CA MET A 1 -29.89 43.72 15.10
C MET A 1 -30.06 42.21 15.31
N ALA A 2 -31.29 41.66 15.39
CA ALA A 2 -31.48 40.21 15.56
C ALA A 2 -31.28 39.39 14.27
N GLY A 3 -31.67 39.92 13.10
CA GLY A 3 -31.55 39.20 11.82
C GLY A 3 -30.12 38.88 11.39
N LEU A 4 -29.15 39.73 11.78
CA LEU A 4 -27.74 39.50 11.47
C LEU A 4 -27.17 38.31 12.27
N ALA A 5 -27.59 38.16 13.52
CA ALA A 5 -27.16 37.05 14.37
C ALA A 5 -27.72 35.70 13.87
N PHE A 6 -28.97 35.67 13.39
CA PHE A 6 -29.54 34.49 12.76
C PHE A 6 -28.84 34.12 11.45
N ALA A 7 -28.49 35.11 10.62
CA ALA A 7 -27.76 34.86 9.38
C ALA A 7 -26.35 34.30 9.65
N LEU A 8 -25.65 34.83 10.65
CA LEU A 8 -24.33 34.37 11.04
C LEU A 8 -24.36 32.98 11.70
N GLY A 9 -25.34 32.71 12.57
CA GLY A 9 -25.54 31.39 13.18
C GLY A 9 -25.87 30.31 12.14
N PHE A 10 -26.67 30.66 11.13
CA PHE A 10 -26.99 29.78 10.01
C PHE A 10 -25.77 29.49 9.14
N LEU A 11 -24.97 30.52 8.81
CA LEU A 11 -23.71 30.36 8.07
C LEU A 11 -22.68 29.53 8.85
N TYR A 12 -22.59 29.70 10.17
CA TYR A 12 -21.69 28.93 11.02
C TYR A 12 -22.11 27.46 11.14
N SER A 13 -23.41 27.19 11.31
CA SER A 13 -23.95 25.82 11.35
C SER A 13 -23.84 25.11 10.00
N ALA A 14 -23.91 25.84 8.88
CA ALA A 14 -23.66 25.30 7.55
C ALA A 14 -22.17 24.96 7.32
N ASN A 15 -21.25 25.66 8.00
CA ASN A 15 -19.80 25.48 7.86
C ASN A 15 -19.24 24.33 8.73
N LEU A 16 -19.92 23.99 9.83
CA LEU A 16 -19.53 22.87 10.72
C LEU A 16 -19.58 21.49 10.04
N ASN A 17 -20.21 21.38 8.88
CA ASN A 17 -20.25 20.17 8.10
C ASN A 17 -19.39 20.36 6.83
N GLN A 18 -18.09 20.64 6.98
CA GLN A 18 -17.17 20.74 5.83
C GLN A 18 -17.32 19.55 4.85
N ASP A 19 -17.75 18.39 5.34
CA ASP A 19 -18.03 17.20 4.54
C ASP A 19 -19.13 17.36 3.48
N TRP A 20 -20.21 18.13 3.70
CA TRP A 20 -21.24 18.28 2.65
C TRP A 20 -20.81 19.26 1.56
N LEU A 21 -20.07 20.31 1.91
CA LEU A 21 -19.51 21.27 0.97
C LEU A 21 -18.44 20.59 0.10
N LEU A 22 -17.56 19.80 0.70
CA LEU A 22 -16.57 18.97 0.00
C LEU A 22 -17.26 17.90 -0.86
N LYS A 23 -18.32 17.24 -0.37
CA LYS A 23 -19.14 16.31 -1.19
C LYS A 23 -19.80 17.00 -2.38
N LEU A 24 -20.27 18.24 -2.22
CA LEU A 24 -20.92 19.01 -3.29
C LEU A 24 -19.92 19.49 -4.34
N LEU A 25 -18.73 19.94 -3.91
CA LEU A 25 -17.60 20.27 -4.80
C LEU A 25 -17.11 19.04 -5.57
N ARG A 26 -17.05 17.86 -4.92
CA ARG A 26 -16.76 16.57 -5.56
C ARG A 26 -17.81 16.19 -6.61
N LYS A 27 -19.09 16.50 -6.35
CA LYS A 27 -20.21 16.24 -7.27
C LYS A 27 -20.26 17.18 -8.48
N ARG A 28 -19.69 18.38 -8.36
CA ARG A 28 -19.66 19.42 -9.41
C ARG A 28 -18.53 19.25 -10.45
N LYS A 29 -17.70 18.20 -10.38
CA LYS A 29 -16.64 17.88 -11.38
C LYS A 29 -15.70 19.07 -11.71
N ILE A 30 -15.52 20.02 -10.79
CA ILE A 30 -14.61 21.17 -10.95
C ILE A 30 -13.20 20.87 -10.38
N THR A 31 -13.01 19.72 -9.73
CA THR A 31 -11.68 19.19 -9.42
C THR A 31 -11.40 17.99 -10.33
N GLN A 32 -10.41 18.14 -11.20
CA GLN A 32 -9.90 17.09 -12.08
C GLN A 32 -9.61 15.82 -11.26
N ARG A 33 -10.23 14.70 -11.65
CA ARG A 33 -9.57 13.39 -11.73
C ARG A 33 -8.69 12.96 -10.53
N THR A 34 -9.27 12.71 -9.35
CA THR A 34 -8.51 12.07 -8.24
C THR A 34 -9.37 11.10 -7.42
N ALA A 35 -9.85 10.03 -8.05
CA ALA A 35 -10.42 8.87 -7.37
C ALA A 35 -9.69 7.57 -7.73
N ARG A 36 -8.47 7.69 -8.27
CA ARG A 36 -7.61 6.60 -8.80
C ARG A 36 -6.11 6.83 -8.56
N ASN A 37 -5.71 7.70 -7.64
CA ASN A 37 -4.38 8.31 -7.73
C ASN A 37 -3.40 7.94 -6.61
N SER A 38 -3.59 6.80 -5.95
CA SER A 38 -2.50 6.21 -5.16
C SER A 38 -1.83 5.13 -6.01
N ILE A 39 -0.62 5.41 -6.48
CA ILE A 39 0.21 4.44 -7.23
C ILE A 39 0.41 3.17 -6.37
N TRP A 40 0.40 3.29 -5.04
CA TRP A 40 0.40 2.16 -4.12
C TRP A 40 -0.79 1.25 -4.34
N ASN A 41 -2.01 1.79 -4.29
CA ASN A 41 -3.19 0.95 -4.49
C ASN A 41 -3.15 0.25 -5.86
N ASP A 42 -2.80 0.96 -6.92
CA ASP A 42 -2.72 0.37 -8.26
C ASP A 42 -1.62 -0.72 -8.33
N ALA A 43 -0.47 -0.51 -7.68
CA ALA A 43 0.63 -1.47 -7.67
C ALA A 43 0.32 -2.77 -6.89
N PHE A 44 -0.35 -2.67 -5.75
CA PHE A 44 -0.65 -3.83 -4.90
C PHE A 44 -1.98 -4.51 -5.25
N GLN A 45 -2.91 -3.82 -5.91
CA GLN A 45 -4.20 -4.40 -6.28
C GLN A 45 -4.08 -5.45 -7.40
N ASP A 46 -3.18 -5.22 -8.37
CA ASP A 46 -2.99 -6.13 -9.50
C ASP A 46 -2.08 -7.33 -9.16
N ILE A 47 -1.42 -7.31 -8.00
CA ILE A 47 -0.45 -8.31 -7.59
C ILE A 47 -1.01 -9.10 -6.40
N PRO A 48 -1.16 -10.43 -6.50
CA PRO A 48 -1.62 -11.23 -5.37
C PRO A 48 -0.68 -11.09 -4.17
N SER A 49 -1.24 -11.18 -2.96
CA SER A 49 -0.48 -11.12 -1.71
C SER A 49 0.73 -12.04 -1.78
N SER A 50 1.92 -11.42 -1.71
CA SER A 50 3.19 -12.07 -1.97
C SER A 50 4.27 -11.49 -1.05
N PHE A 51 5.40 -12.19 -1.01
CA PHE A 51 6.60 -11.65 -0.39
C PHE A 51 7.16 -10.52 -1.23
N VAL A 52 7.51 -9.43 -0.56
CA VAL A 52 8.17 -8.28 -1.17
C VAL A 52 9.48 -8.00 -0.46
N LEU A 53 10.40 -7.37 -1.19
CA LEU A 53 11.51 -6.67 -0.60
C LEU A 53 11.12 -5.21 -0.41
N VAL A 54 11.51 -4.61 0.71
CA VAL A 54 11.32 -3.17 0.93
C VAL A 54 12.65 -2.53 1.23
N GLN A 55 13.11 -1.67 0.32
CA GLN A 55 14.34 -0.92 0.50
C GLN A 55 14.03 0.41 1.18
N ILE A 56 14.61 0.62 2.36
CA ILE A 56 14.44 1.85 3.16
C ILE A 56 15.62 2.80 2.91
N SER A 57 16.84 2.25 2.90
CA SER A 57 18.06 2.99 2.60
C SER A 57 19.03 2.08 1.83
N ARG A 58 20.19 2.62 1.43
CA ARG A 58 21.17 1.87 0.63
C ARG A 58 21.56 0.52 1.27
N ASP A 59 21.65 0.50 2.59
CA ASP A 59 22.16 -0.65 3.36
C ASP A 59 21.07 -1.28 4.25
N ARG A 60 19.80 -0.88 4.07
CA ARG A 60 18.68 -1.44 4.82
C ARG A 60 17.57 -1.88 3.90
N THR A 61 17.43 -3.19 3.81
CA THR A 61 16.38 -3.88 3.07
C THR A 61 15.68 -4.85 4.00
N LEU A 62 14.35 -4.87 3.92
CA LEU A 62 13.51 -5.87 4.54
C LEU A 62 12.97 -6.84 3.50
N ILE A 63 12.63 -8.03 3.96
CA ILE A 63 11.72 -8.95 3.28
C ILE A 63 10.50 -9.17 4.17
N GLY A 64 9.32 -9.36 3.59
CA GLY A 64 8.13 -9.75 4.34
C GLY A 64 6.92 -9.99 3.45
N PHE A 65 5.88 -10.57 4.01
CA PHE A 65 4.62 -10.85 3.32
C PHE A 65 3.66 -9.66 3.41
N VAL A 66 3.19 -9.16 2.28
CA VAL A 66 2.30 -7.99 2.27
C VAL A 66 0.93 -8.37 2.80
N ARG A 67 0.53 -7.73 3.90
CA ARG A 67 -0.78 -7.95 4.51
C ARG A 67 -1.72 -6.76 4.36
N TYR A 68 -1.21 -5.55 4.59
CA TYR A 68 -1.96 -4.31 4.41
C TYR A 68 -1.10 -3.26 3.73
N TYR A 69 -1.74 -2.38 2.96
CA TYR A 69 -1.13 -1.20 2.36
C TYR A 69 -2.13 -0.04 2.38
N SER A 70 -1.62 1.18 2.37
CA SER A 70 -2.43 2.39 2.34
C SER A 70 -3.15 2.56 0.99
N ASP A 71 -4.43 2.93 1.04
CA ASP A 71 -5.22 3.35 -0.12
C ASP A 71 -5.25 4.89 -0.28
N ASP A 72 -4.70 5.63 0.68
CA ASP A 72 -4.58 7.08 0.64
C ASP A 72 -3.38 7.52 -0.22
N PRO A 73 -3.56 8.38 -1.25
CA PRO A 73 -2.46 8.88 -2.06
C PRO A 73 -1.44 9.75 -1.30
N GLU A 74 -1.79 10.29 -0.14
CA GLU A 74 -0.89 11.11 0.68
C GLU A 74 -0.09 10.28 1.70
N GLU A 75 -0.44 9.01 1.88
CA GLU A 75 0.16 8.11 2.86
C GLU A 75 0.76 6.86 2.19
N ASP A 76 2.08 6.76 2.22
CA ASP A 76 2.84 5.64 1.65
C ASP A 76 3.18 4.63 2.75
N SER A 77 2.15 3.93 3.25
CA SER A 77 2.28 2.97 4.36
C SER A 77 2.04 1.52 3.91
N ILE A 78 2.83 0.59 4.47
CA ILE A 78 2.70 -0.86 4.24
C ILE A 78 2.98 -1.65 5.50
N PHE A 79 2.16 -2.68 5.75
CA PHE A 79 2.35 -3.64 6.82
C PHE A 79 2.80 -4.99 6.26
N LEU A 80 3.93 -5.47 6.77
CA LEU A 80 4.54 -6.74 6.39
C LEU A 80 4.45 -7.74 7.55
N GLU A 81 3.85 -8.91 7.31
CA GLU A 81 3.91 -10.09 8.17
C GLU A 81 5.20 -10.88 7.89
N ASP A 82 5.62 -11.74 8.82
CA ASP A 82 6.82 -12.59 8.70
C ASP A 82 8.06 -11.82 8.22
N ALA A 83 8.24 -10.62 8.78
CA ALA A 83 9.22 -9.67 8.30
C ALA A 83 10.63 -9.97 8.84
N ALA A 84 11.64 -9.78 8.00
CA ALA A 84 13.04 -9.95 8.37
C ALA A 84 13.93 -8.89 7.71
N TRP A 85 14.98 -8.47 8.41
CA TRP A 85 16.05 -7.67 7.83
C TRP A 85 16.98 -8.53 6.99
N ILE A 86 17.41 -8.02 5.83
CA ILE A 86 18.51 -8.60 5.07
C ILE A 86 19.81 -8.02 5.60
N VAL A 87 20.66 -8.86 6.17
CA VAL A 87 21.88 -8.44 6.88
C VAL A 87 23.16 -8.60 6.06
N ASP A 88 23.14 -9.35 4.96
CA ASP A 88 24.29 -9.51 4.07
C ASP A 88 23.90 -9.72 2.60
N ASP A 89 24.90 -9.67 1.72
CA ASP A 89 24.75 -9.89 0.28
C ASP A 89 24.39 -11.35 -0.08
N ASN A 90 24.58 -12.28 0.87
CA ASN A 90 24.18 -13.67 0.71
C ASN A 90 22.68 -13.89 0.98
N GLY A 91 21.97 -12.84 1.43
CA GLY A 91 20.55 -12.89 1.73
C GLY A 91 20.23 -13.50 3.09
N THR A 92 21.17 -13.47 4.03
CA THR A 92 20.89 -13.87 5.43
C THR A 92 19.79 -12.99 5.99
N GLN A 93 18.78 -13.63 6.55
CA GLN A 93 17.61 -12.97 7.11
C GLN A 93 17.72 -12.96 8.63
N GLN A 94 17.57 -11.77 9.21
CA GLN A 94 17.38 -11.57 10.64
C GLN A 94 15.90 -11.27 10.91
N PRO A 95 15.12 -12.23 11.42
CA PRO A 95 13.70 -12.03 11.70
C PRO A 95 13.47 -10.87 12.65
N ILE A 96 12.34 -10.18 12.46
CA ILE A 96 11.84 -9.20 13.41
C ILE A 96 10.90 -9.92 14.36
N ASP A 97 11.20 -9.86 15.65
CA ASP A 97 10.35 -10.44 16.68
C ASP A 97 9.00 -9.70 16.74
N GLY A 98 7.91 -10.41 16.45
CA GLY A 98 6.56 -9.88 16.51
C GLY A 98 5.66 -10.41 15.39
N LEU A 99 4.47 -9.79 15.25
CA LEU A 99 3.49 -10.15 14.21
C LEU A 99 3.86 -9.59 12.82
N GLY A 100 4.81 -8.66 12.77
CA GLY A 100 5.16 -7.94 11.56
C GLY A 100 5.67 -6.53 11.85
N ILE A 101 5.83 -5.75 10.79
CA ILE A 101 6.30 -4.37 10.85
C ILE A 101 5.41 -3.46 9.99
N LEU A 102 5.02 -2.32 10.56
CA LEU A 102 4.38 -1.24 9.81
C LEU A 102 5.46 -0.24 9.38
N LEU A 103 5.63 -0.11 8.07
CA LEU A 103 6.48 0.91 7.46
C LEU A 103 5.58 2.05 7.03
N THR A 104 5.77 3.23 7.63
CA THR A 104 5.01 4.43 7.27
C THR A 104 5.76 5.29 6.26
N LYS A 105 5.12 6.35 5.75
CA LYS A 105 5.80 7.33 4.88
C LYS A 105 7.11 7.87 5.47
N LEU A 106 7.18 8.04 6.79
CA LEU A 106 8.37 8.49 7.52
C LEU A 106 9.51 7.47 7.52
N ALA A 107 9.22 6.19 7.31
CA ALA A 107 10.24 5.17 7.14
C ALA A 107 11.10 5.43 5.89
N GLY A 108 10.63 6.22 4.92
CA GLY A 108 11.43 6.64 3.78
C GLY A 108 11.63 5.55 2.72
N ILE A 109 10.60 4.73 2.49
CA ILE A 109 10.59 3.65 1.50
C ILE A 109 11.06 4.16 0.14
N LYS A 110 12.08 3.50 -0.44
CA LYS A 110 12.67 3.85 -1.73
C LYS A 110 12.15 2.98 -2.86
N SER A 111 11.97 1.70 -2.61
CA SER A 111 11.48 0.75 -3.60
C SER A 111 10.85 -0.46 -2.93
N VAL A 112 9.91 -1.09 -3.64
CA VAL A 112 9.28 -2.35 -3.23
C VAL A 112 9.31 -3.37 -4.37
N PRO A 113 10.37 -4.18 -4.50
CA PRO A 113 10.41 -5.28 -5.45
C PRO A 113 9.46 -6.43 -5.06
N PHE A 114 8.66 -6.89 -6.01
CA PHE A 114 7.78 -8.05 -5.86
C PHE A 114 8.54 -9.34 -6.17
N LEU A 115 8.49 -10.32 -5.26
CA LEU A 115 9.14 -11.60 -5.47
C LEU A 115 8.20 -12.56 -6.20
N LYS A 116 8.67 -13.14 -7.31
CA LYS A 116 7.92 -14.16 -8.02
C LYS A 116 7.82 -15.41 -7.14
N SER A 117 6.61 -15.77 -6.74
CA SER A 117 6.39 -17.04 -6.04
C SER A 117 6.80 -18.20 -6.97
N ARG A 118 7.83 -18.94 -6.58
CA ARG A 118 8.35 -20.09 -7.34
C ARG A 118 7.33 -21.24 -7.43
N LEU A 119 6.22 -21.16 -6.70
CA LEU A 119 5.17 -22.18 -6.64
C LEU A 119 4.34 -22.29 -7.92
N GLN A 120 4.43 -21.33 -8.86
CA GLN A 120 3.72 -21.40 -10.15
C GLN A 120 4.55 -22.03 -11.29
N SER A 121 5.80 -22.46 -11.06
CA SER A 121 6.64 -23.08 -12.12
C SER A 121 6.65 -24.62 -12.09
N LYS A 122 5.84 -25.26 -11.25
CA LYS A 122 5.71 -26.73 -11.22
C LYS A 122 4.30 -27.14 -11.68
N GLY A 123 3.95 -26.76 -12.92
CA GLY A 123 2.96 -27.51 -13.70
C GLY A 123 3.49 -28.93 -13.92
N PRO A 124 2.61 -29.94 -14.13
CA PRO A 124 3.02 -31.34 -14.13
C PRO A 124 4.13 -31.53 -15.15
N THR A 125 5.30 -31.94 -14.68
CA THR A 125 6.33 -32.56 -15.50
C THR A 125 5.63 -33.68 -16.26
N SER A 126 5.33 -33.43 -17.55
CA SER A 126 5.03 -34.48 -18.51
C SER A 126 6.13 -35.53 -18.34
N ALA A 127 5.70 -36.72 -17.96
CA ALA A 127 6.55 -37.87 -17.74
C ALA A 127 7.56 -38.01 -18.89
N PRO A 128 8.79 -38.48 -18.64
CA PRO A 128 9.66 -38.87 -19.73
C PRO A 128 8.96 -40.03 -20.46
N ASP A 129 8.62 -39.81 -21.73
CA ASP A 129 8.17 -40.87 -22.62
C ASP A 129 9.21 -42.00 -22.57
N GLN A 130 8.83 -43.10 -21.94
CA GLN A 130 9.47 -44.38 -22.12
C GLN A 130 9.04 -44.90 -23.51
N GLN A 131 9.95 -44.84 -24.46
CA GLN A 131 9.96 -45.68 -25.66
C GLN A 131 11.44 -45.91 -25.99
N THR A 132 12.08 -46.95 -25.46
CA THR A 132 12.05 -48.37 -25.89
C THR A 132 12.33 -48.58 -27.38
N SER A 133 13.49 -49.18 -27.62
CA SER A 133 13.90 -50.06 -28.73
C SER A 133 14.31 -49.43 -30.06
#